data_AF-A0AAW0HVW5-F1
#
_entry.id   AF-A0AAW0HVW5-F1
#
_cell.length_a   1.000
_cell.length_b   1.000
_cell.length_c   1.000
_cell.angle_alpha   90.00
_cell.angle_beta   90.00
_cell.angle_gamma   90.00
#
_symmetry.space_group_name_H-M   'P 1'
#
loop_
_entity.id
_entity.type
_entity.pdbx_description
1 polymer ?
#
loop_
_entity_poly.entity_id
_entity_poly.type
_entity_poly.pdbx_seq_one_letter_code
_entity_poly.pdbx_strand_id
1 'polypeptide(L)'
;MHIQDPTSQRLTWNKFPKSVLVIQKIRDASLLQPFKEVCICLTVESNMIVYVEKEVLEDPAIGIVPPIMANFENFQSQVNQVIEGNAVVILRSRLEVRVVEEPRAIHNGLNVYLDGHLITTVQGDGMIASTPKGNTAYAAAAGPSMVHPNVPAIMATPICPHSLSFRPIVVPAGVDLKIILSPEHCMGVV
;
A
#
# COMPACT_ATOMS: atom_id res chain seq x y z
N MET A 1 -9.84 -20.52 -15.00
CA MET A 1 -9.77 -19.24 -14.27
C MET A 1 -9.71 -18.13 -15.31
N HIS A 2 -10.64 -17.17 -15.30
CA HIS A 2 -10.64 -16.04 -16.25
C HIS A 2 -9.90 -14.86 -15.60
N ILE A 3 -8.60 -14.75 -15.85
CA ILE A 3 -7.77 -13.68 -15.30
C ILE A 3 -7.81 -12.51 -16.28
N GLN A 4 -8.27 -11.35 -15.83
CA GLN A 4 -8.24 -10.12 -16.63
C GLN A 4 -6.79 -9.62 -16.74
N ASP A 5 -6.42 -9.10 -17.91
CA ASP A 5 -5.12 -8.45 -18.11
C ASP A 5 -4.97 -7.23 -17.18
N PRO A 6 -3.95 -7.20 -16.30
CA PRO A 6 -3.71 -6.09 -15.39
C PRO A 6 -3.41 -4.76 -16.09
N THR A 7 -2.92 -4.79 -17.34
CA THR A 7 -2.53 -3.59 -18.10
C THR A 7 -3.68 -2.99 -18.92
N SER A 8 -4.70 -3.80 -19.24
CA SER A 8 -5.81 -3.40 -20.11
C SER A 8 -7.03 -2.83 -19.35
N GLN A 9 -6.88 -2.53 -18.05
CA GLN A 9 -8.01 -2.11 -17.22
C GLN A 9 -8.32 -0.62 -17.37
N ARG A 10 -9.60 -0.33 -17.59
CA ARG A 10 -10.14 1.03 -17.69
C ARG A 10 -11.22 1.25 -16.65
N LEU A 11 -11.21 2.44 -16.06
CA LEU A 11 -12.29 2.91 -15.21
C LEU A 11 -13.56 3.02 -16.06
N THR A 12 -14.70 2.54 -15.59
CA THR A 12 -15.99 2.80 -16.22
C THR A 12 -17.01 3.16 -15.15
N TRP A 13 -17.78 4.21 -15.39
CA TRP A 13 -18.81 4.66 -14.47
C TRP A 13 -20.17 4.18 -14.94
N ASN A 14 -20.84 3.34 -14.14
CA ASN A 14 -22.24 3.00 -14.40
C ASN A 14 -23.17 4.21 -14.20
N LYS A 15 -22.78 5.13 -13.30
CA LYS A 15 -23.43 6.40 -13.02
C LYS A 15 -22.36 7.45 -12.76
N PHE A 16 -22.62 8.67 -13.21
CA PHE A 16 -21.71 9.79 -12.97
C PHE A 16 -21.40 9.94 -11.47
N PRO A 17 -20.12 10.07 -11.08
CA PRO A 17 -19.76 10.20 -9.68
C PRO A 17 -20.34 11.50 -9.10
N LYS A 18 -20.92 11.43 -7.91
CA LYS A 18 -21.49 12.61 -7.21
C LYS A 18 -20.70 13.04 -5.98
N SER A 19 -19.78 12.19 -5.53
CA SER A 19 -19.00 12.40 -4.32
C SER A 19 -17.55 12.00 -4.53
N VAL A 20 -16.62 12.80 -3.99
CA VAL A 20 -15.18 12.56 -4.05
C VAL A 20 -14.59 12.71 -2.66
N LEU A 21 -13.66 11.83 -2.29
CA LEU A 21 -12.80 12.00 -1.11
C LEU A 21 -11.45 12.55 -1.57
N VAL A 22 -11.07 13.71 -1.05
CA VAL A 22 -9.76 14.32 -1.31
C VAL A 22 -8.87 14.14 -0.10
N ILE A 23 -7.75 13.45 -0.28
CA ILE A 23 -6.76 13.19 0.77
C ILE A 23 -5.50 13.96 0.42
N GLN A 24 -5.00 14.76 1.35
CA GLN A 24 -3.71 15.45 1.22
C GLN A 24 -2.67 14.80 2.12
N LYS A 25 -1.40 14.89 1.70
CA LYS A 25 -0.30 14.54 2.59
C LYS A 25 -0.22 15.57 3.72
N ILE A 26 -0.24 15.09 4.95
CA ILE A 26 -0.22 15.91 6.16
C ILE A 26 1.17 16.57 6.31
N ARG A 27 1.23 17.77 6.89
CA ARG A 27 2.46 18.57 7.14
C ARG A 27 3.25 18.95 5.88
N ASP A 28 2.57 19.10 4.74
CA ASP A 28 3.19 19.57 3.49
C ASP A 28 2.50 20.84 3.00
N ALA A 29 3.05 22.01 3.39
CA ALA A 29 2.46 23.31 3.08
C ALA A 29 2.41 23.60 1.57
N SER A 30 3.26 22.95 0.76
CA SER A 30 3.26 23.11 -0.69
C SER A 30 1.99 22.60 -1.37
N LEU A 31 1.27 21.68 -0.70
CA LEU A 31 0.06 21.05 -1.23
C LEU A 31 -1.22 21.80 -0.87
N LEU A 32 -1.15 22.77 0.04
CA LEU A 32 -2.32 23.49 0.53
C LEU A 32 -3.06 24.25 -0.57
N GLN A 33 -2.31 24.95 -1.42
CA GLN A 33 -2.90 25.71 -2.54
C GLN A 33 -3.49 24.78 -3.61
N PRO A 34 -2.76 23.77 -4.13
CA PRO A 34 -3.33 22.77 -5.03
C PRO A 34 -4.56 22.06 -4.46
N PHE A 35 -4.56 21.74 -3.16
CA PHE A 35 -5.69 21.10 -2.49
C PHE A 35 -6.95 21.97 -2.54
N LYS A 36 -6.84 23.27 -2.25
CA LYS A 36 -7.97 24.21 -2.32
C LYS A 36 -8.52 24.32 -3.74
N GLU A 37 -7.65 24.45 -4.73
CA GLU A 37 -8.04 24.58 -6.13
C GLU A 37 -8.80 23.33 -6.62
N VAL A 38 -8.31 22.13 -6.29
CA VAL A 38 -8.99 20.87 -6.61
C VAL A 38 -10.37 20.81 -5.93
N CYS A 39 -10.46 21.17 -4.64
CA CYS A 39 -11.73 21.16 -3.91
C CYS A 39 -12.75 22.14 -4.53
N ILE A 40 -12.30 23.34 -4.92
CA ILE A 40 -13.14 24.36 -5.55
C ILE A 40 -13.60 23.87 -6.93
N CYS A 41 -12.71 23.37 -7.77
CA CYS A 41 -13.05 22.84 -9.09
C CYS A 41 -14.10 21.72 -9.01
N LEU A 42 -13.91 20.75 -8.10
CA LEU A 42 -14.84 19.65 -7.93
C LEU A 42 -16.22 20.11 -7.41
N THR A 43 -16.24 21.10 -6.52
CA THR A 43 -17.50 21.59 -5.92
C THR A 43 -18.25 22.52 -6.87
N VAL A 44 -17.56 23.51 -7.43
CA VAL A 44 -18.16 24.60 -8.22
C VAL A 44 -18.35 24.20 -9.69
N GLU A 45 -17.32 23.62 -10.31
CA GLU A 45 -17.36 23.33 -11.76
C GLU A 45 -18.01 21.98 -12.03
N SER A 46 -17.74 20.96 -11.20
CA SER A 46 -18.24 19.60 -11.39
C SER A 46 -19.50 19.27 -10.57
N ASN A 47 -20.00 20.20 -9.75
CA ASN A 47 -21.17 20.02 -8.87
C ASN A 47 -21.13 18.71 -8.04
N MET A 48 -19.97 18.40 -7.45
CA MET A 48 -19.75 17.20 -6.65
C MET A 48 -19.67 17.51 -5.15
N ILE A 49 -20.03 16.53 -4.32
CA ILE A 49 -19.85 16.57 -2.88
C ILE A 49 -18.40 16.19 -2.56
N VAL A 50 -17.63 17.10 -1.97
CA VAL A 50 -16.24 16.86 -1.59
C VAL A 50 -16.15 16.52 -0.10
N TYR A 51 -15.61 15.34 0.20
CA TYR A 51 -15.26 14.90 1.54
C TYR A 51 -13.76 15.08 1.78
N VAL A 52 -13.41 15.52 2.98
CA VAL A 52 -12.03 15.72 3.44
C VAL A 52 -11.89 15.18 4.85
N GLU A 53 -10.69 14.76 5.23
CA GLU A 53 -10.41 14.32 6.60
C GLU A 53 -10.54 15.50 7.58
N LYS A 54 -11.05 15.23 8.79
CA LYS A 54 -11.34 16.27 9.78
C LYS A 54 -10.10 17.10 10.15
N GLU A 55 -8.94 16.44 10.31
CA GLU A 55 -7.67 17.09 10.66
C GLU A 55 -7.23 18.12 9.61
N VAL A 56 -7.60 17.90 8.35
CA VAL A 56 -7.31 18.86 7.27
C VAL A 56 -8.05 20.16 7.52
N LEU A 57 -9.33 20.10 7.87
CA LEU A 57 -10.18 21.28 8.12
C LEU A 57 -9.76 22.09 9.36
N GLU A 58 -9.06 21.46 10.30
CA GLU A 58 -8.57 22.11 11.52
C GLU A 58 -7.27 22.93 11.28
N ASP A 59 -6.67 22.84 10.08
CA ASP A 59 -5.48 23.61 9.72
C ASP A 59 -5.83 25.10 9.49
N PRO A 60 -5.26 26.03 10.30
CA PRO A 60 -5.56 27.46 10.19
C PRO A 60 -5.18 28.07 8.84
N ALA A 61 -4.27 27.44 8.08
CA ALA A 61 -3.87 27.90 6.76
C ALA A 61 -4.97 27.71 5.70
N ILE A 62 -6.00 26.89 5.96
CA ILE A 62 -7.13 26.71 5.02
C ILE A 62 -7.97 27.99 4.89
N GLY A 63 -8.09 28.81 5.93
CA GLY A 63 -8.90 30.03 5.92
C GLY A 63 -8.23 31.30 5.39
N ILE A 64 -6.90 31.34 5.26
CA ILE A 64 -6.15 32.61 5.12
C ILE A 64 -5.71 32.93 3.67
N VAL A 65 -5.65 31.94 2.79
CA VAL A 65 -5.07 32.16 1.44
C VAL A 65 -6.13 32.74 0.49
N PRO A 66 -5.94 33.97 -0.04
CA PRO A 66 -6.81 34.50 -1.09
C PRO A 66 -6.70 33.62 -2.35
N PRO A 67 -7.75 33.54 -3.19
CA PRO A 67 -7.75 32.71 -4.39
C PRO A 67 -6.84 33.35 -5.45
N ILE A 68 -5.53 33.15 -5.31
CA ILE A 68 -4.57 33.45 -6.37
C ILE A 68 -4.56 32.22 -7.27
N MET A 69 -5.27 32.31 -8.39
CA MET A 69 -5.15 31.33 -9.48
C MET A 69 -3.73 31.41 -10.05
N ALA A 70 -2.83 30.57 -9.55
CA ALA A 70 -1.49 30.42 -10.11
C ALA A 70 -1.46 29.16 -10.98
N ASN A 71 -1.46 29.35 -12.31
CA ASN A 71 -1.15 28.38 -13.38
C ASN A 71 -1.06 26.90 -12.99
N PHE A 72 -2.22 26.23 -12.82
CA PHE A 72 -2.32 24.79 -12.56
C PHE A 72 -3.20 24.07 -13.61
N GLU A 73 -3.09 24.45 -14.89
CA GLU A 73 -3.90 23.90 -16.01
C GLU A 73 -3.78 22.37 -16.21
N ASN A 74 -2.75 21.74 -15.65
CA ASN A 74 -2.37 20.37 -16.02
C ASN A 74 -3.25 19.26 -15.39
N PHE A 75 -3.98 19.55 -14.29
CA PHE A 75 -4.77 18.51 -13.60
C PHE A 75 -6.23 18.46 -14.04
N GLN A 76 -6.82 19.57 -14.48
CA GLN A 76 -8.25 19.62 -14.85
C GLN A 76 -8.57 18.63 -15.97
N SER A 77 -7.73 18.59 -17.01
CA SER A 77 -7.85 17.61 -18.10
C SER A 77 -7.78 16.17 -17.59
N GLN A 78 -6.88 15.89 -16.65
CA GLN A 78 -6.73 14.55 -16.07
C GLN A 78 -7.93 14.17 -15.18
N VAL A 79 -8.42 15.10 -14.37
CA VAL A 79 -9.62 14.91 -13.53
C VAL A 79 -10.85 14.68 -14.40
N ASN A 80 -11.02 15.45 -15.49
CA ASN A 80 -12.11 15.26 -16.43
C ASN A 80 -12.04 13.89 -17.11
N GLN A 81 -10.85 13.43 -17.54
CA GLN A 81 -10.69 12.07 -18.06
C GLN A 81 -11.09 10.99 -17.04
N VAL A 82 -10.81 11.20 -15.76
CA VAL A 82 -11.24 10.29 -14.69
C VAL A 82 -12.76 10.35 -14.50
N ILE A 83 -13.36 11.54 -14.45
CA ILE A 83 -14.80 11.76 -14.26
C ILE A 83 -15.61 11.17 -15.43
N GLU A 84 -15.12 11.31 -16.65
CA GLU A 84 -15.74 10.75 -17.86
C GLU A 84 -15.55 9.23 -17.99
N GLY A 85 -14.70 8.61 -17.16
CA GLY A 85 -14.45 7.17 -17.20
C GLY A 85 -13.50 6.76 -18.33
N ASN A 86 -12.58 7.64 -18.73
CA ASN A 86 -11.57 7.37 -19.76
C ASN A 86 -10.17 7.16 -19.16
N ALA A 87 -10.08 6.90 -17.85
CA ALA A 87 -8.82 6.72 -17.15
C ALA A 87 -8.37 5.25 -17.07
N VAL A 88 -7.07 5.03 -17.24
CA VAL A 88 -6.42 3.73 -16.98
C VAL A 88 -6.33 3.51 -15.47
N VAL A 89 -6.70 2.33 -15.00
CA VAL A 89 -6.62 1.97 -13.58
C VAL A 89 -5.63 0.84 -13.34
N ILE A 90 -4.86 0.95 -12.27
CA ILE A 90 -3.91 -0.09 -11.84
C ILE A 90 -4.48 -0.76 -10.60
N LEU A 91 -4.86 -2.03 -10.71
CA LEU A 91 -5.31 -2.80 -9.55
C LEU A 91 -4.27 -2.81 -8.43
N ARG A 92 -4.77 -2.81 -7.20
CA ARG A 92 -3.95 -2.90 -5.99
C ARG A 92 -4.29 -4.19 -5.28
N SER A 93 -3.32 -5.11 -5.23
CA SER A 93 -3.38 -6.25 -4.32
C SER A 93 -3.27 -5.74 -2.89
N ARG A 94 -4.08 -6.31 -2.00
CA ARG A 94 -4.02 -6.10 -0.56
C ARG A 94 -3.77 -7.46 0.09
N LEU A 95 -2.85 -7.52 1.05
CA LEU A 95 -2.70 -8.71 1.88
C LEU A 95 -3.86 -8.77 2.86
N GLU A 96 -4.54 -9.90 2.93
CA GLU A 96 -5.40 -10.23 4.07
C GLU A 96 -4.50 -10.81 5.16
N VAL A 97 -4.41 -10.12 6.29
CA VAL A 97 -3.56 -10.54 7.42
C VAL A 97 -4.47 -10.97 8.56
N ARG A 98 -4.31 -12.21 9.02
CA ARG A 98 -4.96 -12.73 10.22
C ARG A 98 -3.90 -12.92 11.30
N VAL A 99 -4.06 -12.18 12.40
CA VAL A 99 -3.20 -12.34 13.57
C VAL A 99 -3.87 -13.33 14.50
N VAL A 100 -3.19 -14.44 14.78
CA VAL A 100 -3.61 -15.45 15.74
C VAL A 100 -2.76 -15.26 16.99
N GLU A 101 -3.40 -15.05 18.13
CA GLU A 101 -2.71 -14.94 19.42
C GLU A 101 -2.28 -16.35 19.87
N GLU A 102 -0.99 -16.53 20.08
CA GLU A 102 -0.44 -17.74 20.68
C GLU A 102 0.14 -17.43 22.07
N PRO A 103 0.18 -18.42 22.99
CA PRO A 103 0.68 -18.22 24.35
C PRO A 103 2.09 -17.62 24.35
N ARG A 104 2.36 -16.72 25.31
CA ARG A 104 3.69 -16.14 25.50
C ARG A 104 4.69 -17.24 25.88
N ALA A 105 5.51 -17.67 24.94
CA ALA A 105 6.75 -18.38 25.20
C ALA A 105 7.96 -17.49 24.87
N ILE A 106 9.13 -17.92 25.32
CA ILE A 106 10.40 -17.37 24.82
C ILE A 106 10.61 -18.02 23.46
N HIS A 107 10.87 -17.21 22.44
CA HIS A 107 10.99 -17.66 21.06
C HIS A 107 12.32 -17.19 20.50
N ASN A 108 13.01 -18.07 19.78
CA ASN A 108 14.33 -17.80 19.20
C ASN A 108 14.29 -17.59 17.68
N GLY A 109 13.09 -17.50 17.09
CA GLY A 109 12.91 -17.34 15.65
C GLY A 109 11.46 -17.38 15.19
N LEU A 110 11.28 -17.36 13.88
CA LEU A 110 9.99 -17.41 13.19
C LEU A 110 9.96 -18.58 12.21
N ASN A 111 9.07 -19.54 12.42
CA ASN A 111 8.79 -20.59 11.45
C ASN A 111 7.90 -20.04 10.33
N VAL A 112 8.36 -20.17 9.09
CA VAL A 112 7.64 -19.72 7.89
C VAL A 112 7.13 -20.92 7.13
N TYR A 113 5.82 -20.96 6.92
CA TYR A 113 5.14 -22.01 6.17
C TYR A 113 4.52 -21.43 4.89
N LEU A 114 4.57 -22.21 3.82
CA LEU A 114 3.84 -21.96 2.58
C LEU A 114 2.90 -23.13 2.32
N ASP A 115 1.60 -22.85 2.17
CA ASP A 115 0.57 -23.87 1.96
C ASP A 115 0.68 -25.05 2.95
N GLY A 116 0.95 -24.72 4.23
CA GLY A 116 1.12 -25.69 5.31
C GLY A 116 2.50 -26.37 5.42
N HIS A 117 3.42 -26.15 4.47
CA HIS A 117 4.75 -26.75 4.48
C HIS A 117 5.79 -25.83 5.12
N LEU A 118 6.54 -26.33 6.12
CA LEU A 118 7.63 -25.56 6.72
C LEU A 118 8.73 -25.34 5.69
N ILE A 119 8.99 -24.09 5.35
CA ILE A 119 10.03 -23.71 4.40
C ILE A 119 11.33 -23.43 5.13
N THR A 120 11.26 -22.69 6.24
CA THR A 120 12.45 -22.25 6.96
C THR A 120 12.09 -21.70 8.35
N THR A 121 13.10 -21.57 9.20
CA THR A 121 13.04 -20.85 10.46
C THR A 121 13.95 -19.63 10.36
N VAL A 122 13.38 -18.44 10.54
CA VAL A 122 14.07 -17.15 10.49
C VAL A 122 14.58 -16.84 11.88
N GLN A 123 15.88 -16.60 12.00
CA GLN A 123 16.49 -16.06 13.21
C GLN A 123 17.02 -14.66 12.89
N GLY A 124 16.61 -13.65 13.65
CA GLY A 124 16.91 -12.25 13.42
C GLY A 124 15.81 -11.35 13.98
N ASP A 125 15.78 -10.09 13.53
CA ASP A 125 14.83 -9.09 14.03
C ASP A 125 13.38 -9.41 13.62
N GLY A 126 13.18 -10.03 12.45
CA GLY A 126 11.86 -10.44 12.00
C GLY A 126 11.75 -10.73 10.51
N MET A 127 10.51 -10.64 10.01
CA MET A 127 10.14 -10.92 8.62
C MET A 127 9.08 -9.93 8.15
N ILE A 128 9.21 -9.43 6.92
CA ILE A 128 8.25 -8.54 6.27
C ILE A 128 7.52 -9.33 5.20
N ALA A 129 6.20 -9.47 5.34
CA ALA A 129 5.33 -9.90 4.23
C ALA A 129 4.80 -8.66 3.48
N SER A 130 4.99 -8.60 2.17
CA SER A 130 4.61 -7.44 1.36
C SER A 130 4.02 -7.82 0.00
N THR A 131 3.24 -6.90 -0.59
CA THR A 131 2.83 -6.96 -2.00
C THR A 131 3.90 -6.30 -2.89
N PRO A 132 3.92 -6.53 -4.21
CA PRO A 132 4.85 -5.86 -5.14
C PRO A 132 4.95 -4.35 -4.96
N LYS A 133 3.82 -3.67 -4.70
CA LYS A 133 3.78 -2.23 -4.39
C LYS A 133 4.36 -1.91 -3.01
N GLY A 134 4.08 -2.75 -2.01
CA GLY A 134 4.62 -2.60 -0.66
C GLY A 134 6.12 -2.91 -0.55
N ASN A 135 6.70 -3.58 -1.54
CA ASN A 135 8.13 -3.91 -1.54
C ASN A 135 9.02 -2.67 -1.54
N THR A 136 8.55 -1.61 -2.18
CA THR A 136 9.30 -0.36 -2.32
C THR A 136 9.23 0.50 -1.05
N ALA A 137 8.47 0.05 -0.04
CA ALA A 137 8.36 0.70 1.26
C ALA A 137 9.44 0.14 2.21
N TYR A 138 9.06 -0.26 3.43
CA TYR A 138 10.01 -0.74 4.44
C TYR A 138 10.83 -1.96 3.98
N ALA A 139 10.22 -2.85 3.20
CA ALA A 139 10.90 -4.01 2.65
C ALA A 139 12.13 -3.62 1.82
N ALA A 140 12.12 -2.50 1.09
CA ALA A 140 13.24 -2.06 0.26
C ALA A 140 14.54 -1.88 1.06
N ALA A 141 14.43 -1.45 2.31
CA ALA A 141 15.58 -1.26 3.20
C ALA A 141 16.26 -2.59 3.58
N ALA A 142 15.53 -3.70 3.52
CA ALA A 142 16.04 -5.03 3.81
C ALA A 142 16.61 -5.76 2.57
N GLY A 143 16.80 -5.05 1.45
CA GLY A 143 17.48 -5.55 0.25
C GLY A 143 16.75 -6.57 -0.64
N PRO A 144 15.41 -6.59 -0.77
CA PRO A 144 14.72 -7.43 -1.73
C PRO A 144 14.90 -6.93 -3.16
N SER A 145 14.64 -7.80 -4.13
CA SER A 145 14.55 -7.40 -5.54
C SER A 145 13.28 -6.57 -5.79
N MET A 146 13.37 -5.56 -6.63
CA MET A 146 12.20 -4.77 -7.05
C MET A 146 11.29 -5.61 -7.94
N VAL A 147 9.99 -5.59 -7.66
CA VAL A 147 8.98 -6.38 -8.38
C VAL A 147 7.97 -5.43 -9.03
N HIS A 148 7.66 -5.66 -10.29
CA HIS A 148 6.70 -4.83 -11.02
C HIS A 148 5.30 -4.91 -10.37
N PRO A 149 4.57 -3.78 -10.20
CA PRO A 149 3.29 -3.74 -9.49
C PRO A 149 2.19 -4.67 -10.02
N ASN A 150 2.27 -5.09 -11.28
CA ASN A 150 1.30 -5.99 -11.92
C ASN A 150 1.63 -7.48 -11.75
N VAL A 151 2.75 -7.83 -11.11
CA VAL A 151 3.10 -9.24 -10.85
C VAL A 151 2.24 -9.75 -9.69
N PRO A 152 1.42 -10.79 -9.87
CA PRO A 152 0.60 -11.34 -8.79
C PRO A 152 1.47 -12.21 -7.85
N ALA A 153 2.11 -11.56 -6.88
CA ALA A 153 2.99 -12.22 -5.92
C ALA A 153 2.84 -11.67 -4.49
N ILE A 154 3.33 -12.46 -3.54
CA ILE A 154 3.61 -12.07 -2.16
C ILE A 154 5.14 -12.18 -2.00
N MET A 155 5.75 -11.25 -1.28
CA MET A 155 7.17 -11.33 -0.96
C MET A 155 7.37 -11.40 0.54
N ALA A 156 8.28 -12.27 0.96
CA ALA A 156 8.70 -12.40 2.35
C ALA A 156 10.19 -12.04 2.45
N THR A 157 10.46 -10.91 3.11
CA THR A 157 11.79 -10.30 3.23
C THR A 157 12.25 -10.32 4.69
N PRO A 158 13.32 -11.05 5.05
CA PRO A 158 13.83 -11.04 6.42
C PRO A 158 14.38 -9.67 6.82
N ILE A 159 14.29 -9.35 8.10
CA ILE A 159 14.93 -8.18 8.71
C ILE A 159 16.15 -8.69 9.50
N CYS A 160 17.35 -8.22 9.11
CA CYS A 160 18.62 -8.53 9.77
C CYS A 160 18.77 -10.03 10.14
N PRO A 161 18.65 -10.97 9.18
CA PRO A 161 18.74 -12.39 9.51
C PRO A 161 20.15 -12.73 10.00
N HIS A 162 20.24 -13.54 11.07
CA HIS A 162 21.50 -14.08 11.59
C HIS A 162 22.18 -15.06 10.62
N SER A 163 21.46 -15.52 9.59
CA SER A 163 22.00 -16.32 8.50
C SER A 163 22.23 -15.47 7.25
N LEU A 164 23.47 -15.47 6.76
CA LEU A 164 23.88 -14.79 5.52
C LEU A 164 23.30 -15.42 4.25
N SER A 165 22.78 -16.65 4.34
CA SER A 165 22.16 -17.34 3.20
C SER A 165 20.67 -17.09 3.08
N PHE A 166 20.05 -16.41 4.06
CA PHE A 166 18.61 -16.21 4.06
C PHE A 166 18.22 -15.02 3.17
N ARG A 167 17.74 -15.34 1.96
CA ARG A 167 17.38 -14.37 0.93
C ARG A 167 15.88 -14.11 0.93
N PRO A 168 15.44 -12.88 0.57
CA PRO A 168 14.04 -12.60 0.32
C PRO A 168 13.45 -13.57 -0.70
N ILE A 169 12.22 -14.03 -0.46
CA ILE A 169 11.51 -14.95 -1.35
C ILE A 169 10.31 -14.26 -1.98
N VAL A 170 10.01 -14.64 -3.23
CA VAL A 170 8.84 -14.21 -3.98
C VAL A 170 7.99 -15.44 -4.26
N VAL A 171 6.74 -15.42 -3.83
CA VAL A 171 5.80 -16.53 -3.95
C VAL A 171 4.53 -16.09 -4.69
N PRO A 172 3.80 -17.00 -5.35
CA PRO A 172 2.57 -16.65 -6.07
C PRO A 172 1.50 -16.04 -5.14
N ALA A 173 0.69 -15.10 -5.62
CA ALA A 173 -0.33 -14.45 -4.79
C ALA A 173 -1.46 -15.36 -4.26
N GLY A 174 -1.55 -16.60 -4.73
CA GLY A 174 -2.58 -17.56 -4.32
C GLY A 174 -2.18 -18.49 -3.17
N VAL A 175 -0.95 -18.38 -2.66
CA VAL A 175 -0.46 -19.25 -1.57
C VAL A 175 -0.84 -18.70 -0.21
N ASP A 176 -1.02 -19.60 0.77
CA ASP A 176 -1.15 -19.23 2.18
C ASP A 176 0.24 -19.12 2.83
N LEU A 177 0.62 -17.90 3.20
CA LEU A 177 1.86 -17.61 3.93
C LEU A 177 1.54 -17.52 5.42
N LYS A 178 2.00 -18.52 6.19
CA LYS A 178 1.83 -18.56 7.64
C LYS A 178 3.17 -18.37 8.35
N ILE A 179 3.23 -17.42 9.27
CA ILE A 179 4.42 -17.14 10.10
C ILE A 179 4.03 -17.40 11.55
N ILE A 180 4.77 -18.28 12.21
CA ILE A 180 4.53 -18.69 13.62
C ILE A 180 5.81 -18.46 14.40
N LEU A 181 5.69 -18.08 15.66
CA LEU A 181 6.84 -18.02 16.56
C LEU A 181 7.42 -19.44 16.73
N SER A 182 8.73 -19.61 16.55
CA SER A 182 9.35 -20.92 16.78
C SER A 182 9.47 -21.17 18.28
N PRO A 183 8.93 -22.29 18.81
CA PRO A 183 9.17 -22.65 20.20
C PRO A 183 10.68 -22.85 20.43
N GLU A 184 11.18 -22.45 21.60
CA GLU A 184 12.57 -22.74 21.98
C GLU A 184 12.88 -24.23 21.80
N HIS A 185 13.85 -24.53 20.94
CA HIS A 185 14.70 -25.70 21.14
C HIS A 185 15.82 -25.23 22.05
N CYS A 186 15.87 -25.75 23.29
CA CYS A 186 17.10 -25.78 24.07
C CYS A 186 18.14 -26.58 23.29
N MET A 187 18.86 -25.94 22.37
CA MET A 187 20.07 -26.51 21.81
C MET A 187 21.10 -26.50 22.93
N GLY A 188 21.38 -27.69 23.44
CA GLY A 188 22.47 -27.92 24.38
C GLY A 188 23.75 -27.31 23.84
N VAL A 189 24.49 -26.70 24.77
CA VAL A 189 25.89 -26.36 24.67
C VAL A 189 26.65 -27.47 23.93
N VAL A 190 27.38 -27.11 22.88
CA VAL A 190 28.58 -27.84 22.45
C VAL A 190 29.73 -26.86 22.50
#